data_AF-A0A367CG73-F1
#
_entry.id   AF-A0A367CG73-F1
#
_cell.length_a   1.000
_cell.length_b   1.000
_cell.length_c   1.000
_cell.angle_alpha   90.00
_cell.angle_beta   90.00
_cell.angle_gamma   90.00
#
_symmetry.space_group_name_H-M   'P 1'
#
loop_
_entity.id
_entity.type
_entity.pdbx_description
1 polymer ?
#
loop_
_entity_poly.entity_id
_entity_poly.type
_entity_poly.pdbx_seq_one_letter_code
_entity_poly.pdbx_strand_id
1 'polypeptide(L)'
;MMKAVVLDELGNLASLNYKEVDVPSPEEGEVVVKLRAAAVNRRELMIAKGQYQGARAPIILGSDGAGEVYSLGNLVKSFSVGDQVIINPGLNWGKDNNKKMLIFLFWECLKMVLMLNT
;
A
#
# COMPACT_ATOMS: atom_id res chain seq x y z
N MET A 1 11.95 9.52 5.25
CA MET A 1 10.76 10.34 4.96
C MET A 1 10.31 10.08 3.52
N MET A 2 9.00 9.98 3.29
CA MET A 2 8.33 9.83 1.99
C MET A 2 7.04 10.68 1.98
N LYS A 3 6.53 11.07 0.81
CA LYS A 3 5.28 11.85 0.71
C LYS A 3 4.08 10.96 0.43
N ALA A 4 3.05 11.02 1.26
CA ALA A 4 1.87 10.18 1.15
C ALA A 4 0.58 11.00 1.24
N VAL A 5 -0.50 10.47 0.65
CA VAL A 5 -1.87 10.95 0.89
C VAL A 5 -2.45 10.15 2.04
N VAL A 6 -2.71 10.83 3.16
CA VAL A 6 -3.17 10.23 4.41
C VAL A 6 -4.55 10.75 4.73
N LEU A 7 -5.45 9.85 5.09
CA LEU A 7 -6.76 10.17 5.63
C LEU A 7 -6.69 9.98 7.14
N ASP A 8 -6.78 11.08 7.89
CA ASP A 8 -6.65 11.05 9.34
C ASP A 8 -7.95 10.64 10.05
N GLU A 9 -9.12 10.85 9.43
CA GLU A 9 -10.44 10.48 9.95
C GLU A 9 -11.36 9.89 8.85
N LEU A 10 -11.96 8.72 9.10
CA LEU A 10 -12.92 8.12 8.17
C LEU A 10 -14.20 8.96 8.08
N GLY A 11 -14.75 9.10 6.87
CA GLY A 11 -15.98 9.87 6.65
C GLY A 11 -15.78 11.38 6.60
N ASN A 12 -14.56 11.86 6.89
CA ASN A 12 -14.19 13.26 6.84
C ASN A 12 -13.20 13.52 5.70
N LEU A 13 -13.72 13.87 4.51
CA LEU A 13 -12.89 14.18 3.34
C LEU A 13 -11.94 15.36 3.57
N ALA A 14 -12.25 16.28 4.48
CA ALA A 14 -11.38 17.39 4.82
C ALA A 14 -10.14 16.95 5.62
N SER A 15 -10.15 15.74 6.19
CA SER A 15 -8.98 15.14 6.86
C SER A 15 -7.99 14.48 5.90
N LEU A 16 -8.19 14.63 4.59
CA LEU A 16 -7.29 14.11 3.56
C LEU A 16 -6.11 15.06 3.37
N ASN A 17 -4.92 14.60 3.75
CA ASN A 17 -3.71 15.41 3.78
C ASN A 17 -2.60 14.80 2.93
N TYR A 18 -1.89 15.64 2.19
CA TYR A 18 -0.62 15.27 1.56
C TYR A 18 0.53 15.67 2.50
N LYS A 19 1.20 14.68 3.10
CA LYS A 19 2.23 14.93 4.12
C LYS A 19 3.43 13.99 4.01
N GLU A 20 4.53 14.40 4.62
CA GLU A 20 5.67 13.51 4.81
C GLU A 20 5.42 12.52 5.96
N VAL A 21 5.81 11.28 5.74
CA VAL A 21 5.71 10.18 6.70
C VAL A 21 6.98 9.32 6.63
N ASP A 22 7.18 8.43 7.59
CA ASP A 22 8.31 7.52 7.56
C ASP A 22 8.18 6.47 6.45
N VAL A 23 9.31 6.19 5.81
CA VAL A 23 9.42 5.05 4.89
C VAL A 23 9.23 3.78 5.72
N PRO A 24 8.32 2.86 5.37
CA PRO A 24 8.22 1.56 6.03
C PRO A 24 9.52 0.78 5.88
N SER A 25 9.78 -0.02 6.90
CA SER A 25 10.66 -1.18 6.76
C SER A 25 9.80 -2.39 6.41
N PRO A 26 10.20 -3.25 5.46
CA PRO A 26 9.47 -4.48 5.16
C PRO A 26 9.59 -5.48 6.32
N GLU A 27 8.50 -6.16 6.66
CA GLU A 27 8.54 -7.35 7.52
C GLU A 27 9.01 -8.60 6.75
N GLU A 28 9.09 -9.74 7.42
CA GLU A 28 9.45 -11.01 6.79
C GLU A 28 8.47 -11.39 5.67
N GLY A 29 8.98 -11.57 4.45
CA GLY A 29 8.17 -11.90 3.28
C GLY A 29 7.56 -10.69 2.56
N GLU A 30 7.76 -9.48 3.07
CA GLU A 30 7.28 -8.24 2.46
C GLU A 30 8.34 -7.57 1.57
N VAL A 31 7.87 -6.74 0.64
CA VAL A 31 8.74 -5.87 -0.16
C VAL A 31 8.24 -4.44 -0.07
N VAL A 32 9.12 -3.47 0.08
CA VAL A 32 8.74 -2.06 -0.09
C VAL A 32 8.92 -1.70 -1.54
N VAL A 33 7.90 -1.12 -2.16
CA VAL A 33 7.93 -0.65 -3.55
C VAL A 33 8.03 0.87 -3.56
N LYS A 34 9.01 1.40 -4.28
CA LYS A 34 9.04 2.81 -4.66
C LYS A 34 8.14 3.00 -5.87
N LEU A 35 6.95 3.55 -5.64
CA LEU A 35 6.00 3.81 -6.71
C LEU A 35 6.57 4.81 -7.73
N ARG A 36 6.21 4.61 -8.99
CA ARG A 36 6.43 5.55 -10.10
C ARG A 36 5.11 6.14 -10.56
N ALA A 37 4.06 5.32 -10.52
CA ALA A 37 2.69 5.71 -10.81
C ALA A 37 1.74 4.99 -9.85
N ALA A 38 0.62 5.65 -9.53
CA ALA A 38 -0.47 5.11 -8.75
C ALA A 38 -1.80 5.49 -9.39
N ALA A 39 -2.80 4.61 -9.28
CA ALA A 39 -4.16 4.88 -9.73
C ALA A 39 -5.07 5.12 -8.53
N VAL A 40 -6.13 5.90 -8.76
CA VAL A 40 -7.21 6.12 -7.79
C VAL A 40 -8.42 5.33 -8.26
N ASN A 41 -8.94 4.49 -7.38
CA ASN A 41 -10.11 3.66 -7.65
C ASN A 41 -11.32 4.15 -6.84
N ARG A 42 -12.49 3.60 -7.18
CA ARG A 42 -13.73 3.83 -6.42
C ARG A 42 -13.59 3.43 -4.94
N ARG A 43 -12.69 2.49 -4.66
CA ARG A 43 -12.36 1.99 -3.33
C ARG A 43 -11.86 3.10 -2.41
N GLU A 44 -10.92 3.92 -2.86
CA GLU A 44 -10.38 5.02 -2.04
C GLU A 44 -11.49 6.01 -1.68
N LEU A 45 -12.42 6.29 -2.59
CA LEU A 45 -13.60 7.11 -2.30
C LEU A 45 -14.53 6.47 -1.26
N MET A 46 -14.73 5.14 -1.30
CA MET A 46 -15.52 4.43 -0.28
C MET A 46 -14.86 4.50 1.09
N ILE A 47 -13.54 4.34 1.16
CA ILE A 47 -12.75 4.48 2.41
C ILE A 47 -12.88 5.90 2.95
N ALA A 48 -12.67 6.90 2.10
CA ALA A 48 -12.74 8.30 2.49
C ALA A 48 -14.13 8.70 3.02
N LYS A 49 -15.19 8.08 2.50
CA LYS A 49 -16.57 8.26 3.00
C LYS A 49 -16.91 7.42 4.23
N GLY A 50 -16.00 6.60 4.76
CA GLY A 50 -16.26 5.68 5.86
C GLY A 50 -17.21 4.53 5.50
N GLN A 51 -17.38 4.25 4.21
CA GLN A 51 -18.31 3.25 3.67
C GLN A 51 -17.61 1.92 3.30
N TYR A 52 -16.31 1.80 3.58
CA TYR A 52 -15.54 0.60 3.29
C TYR A 52 -15.32 -0.22 4.56
N GLN A 53 -15.93 -1.41 4.61
CA GLN A 53 -15.87 -2.28 5.78
C GLN A 53 -14.43 -2.63 6.15
N GLY A 54 -14.08 -2.48 7.43
CA GLY A 54 -12.75 -2.82 7.96
C GLY A 54 -11.67 -1.76 7.75
N ALA A 55 -11.96 -0.65 7.07
CA ALA A 55 -11.05 0.50 7.06
C ALA A 55 -10.94 1.11 8.47
N ARG A 56 -9.74 1.59 8.83
CA ARG A 56 -9.45 2.28 10.08
C ARG A 56 -8.54 3.46 9.78
N ALA A 57 -8.79 4.62 10.39
CA ALA A 57 -7.92 5.78 10.28
C ALA A 57 -6.97 5.85 11.50
N PRO A 58 -5.76 6.45 11.36
CA PRO A 58 -5.22 7.05 10.14
C PRO A 58 -4.83 6.01 9.08
N ILE A 59 -5.06 6.30 7.80
CA ILE A 59 -4.74 5.39 6.69
C ILE A 59 -4.08 6.11 5.52
N ILE A 60 -3.03 5.50 4.96
CA ILE A 60 -2.45 5.92 3.68
C ILE A 60 -3.31 5.34 2.55
N LEU A 61 -3.80 6.19 1.65
CA LEU A 61 -4.64 5.74 0.54
C LEU A 61 -3.82 5.23 -0.65
N GLY A 62 -4.46 4.36 -1.43
CA GLY A 62 -3.90 3.73 -2.61
C GLY A 62 -4.13 2.22 -2.59
N SER A 63 -4.52 1.67 -3.72
CA SER A 63 -4.66 0.22 -3.92
C SER A 63 -3.92 -0.30 -5.16
N ASP A 64 -3.67 0.57 -6.13
CA ASP A 64 -3.01 0.24 -7.38
C ASP A 64 -1.79 1.13 -7.62
N GLY A 65 -0.77 0.53 -8.24
CA GLY A 65 0.42 1.26 -8.66
C GLY A 65 1.43 0.37 -9.39
N ALA A 66 2.43 1.02 -9.97
CA ALA A 66 3.57 0.40 -10.59
C ALA A 66 4.84 1.12 -10.15
N GLY A 67 5.93 0.38 -10.00
CA GLY A 67 7.17 0.93 -9.48
C GLY A 67 8.32 -0.06 -9.49
N GLU A 68 9.27 0.19 -8.61
CA GLU A 68 10.47 -0.61 -8.45
C GLU A 68 10.61 -1.09 -7.00
N VAL A 69 11.09 -2.32 -6.80
CA VAL A 69 11.39 -2.84 -5.46
C VAL A 69 12.49 -1.98 -4.84
N TYR A 70 12.18 -1.35 -3.70
CA TYR A 70 13.08 -0.49 -2.96
C TYR A 70 13.86 -1.24 -1.87
N SER A 71 13.19 -2.12 -1.14
CA SER A 71 13.80 -2.95 -0.10
C SER A 71 13.01 -4.24 0.13
N LEU A 72 13.65 -5.24 0.72
CA LEU A 72 13.11 -6.60 0.90
C LEU A 72 13.22 -7.05 2.35
N GLY A 73 12.24 -7.81 2.82
CA GLY A 73 12.34 -8.58 4.07
C GLY A 73 13.16 -9.86 3.90
N ASN A 74 13.73 -10.37 5.00
CA ASN A 74 14.72 -11.47 5.00
C ASN A 74 14.25 -12.80 4.38
N LEU A 75 12.94 -13.02 4.19
CA LEU A 75 12.38 -14.26 3.62
C LEU A 75 11.94 -14.12 2.15
N VAL A 76 12.12 -12.96 1.53
CA VAL A 76 11.76 -12.76 0.11
C VAL A 76 12.86 -13.34 -0.78
N LYS A 77 12.49 -14.33 -1.60
CA LYS A 77 13.39 -14.98 -2.57
C LYS A 77 13.00 -14.75 -4.03
N SER A 78 11.78 -14.26 -4.26
CA SER A 78 11.20 -14.12 -5.60
C SER A 78 11.49 -12.78 -6.26
N PHE A 79 12.11 -11.84 -5.53
CA PHE A 79 12.36 -10.46 -5.95
C PHE A 79 13.76 -10.01 -5.58
N SER A 80 14.27 -9.07 -6.36
CA SER A 80 15.50 -8.32 -6.12
C SER A 80 15.20 -6.82 -6.03
N VAL A 81 16.02 -6.09 -5.28
CA VAL A 81 15.96 -4.61 -5.30
C VAL A 81 16.20 -4.11 -6.72
N GLY A 82 15.35 -3.20 -7.19
CA GLY A 82 15.35 -2.67 -8.56
C GLY A 82 14.38 -3.37 -9.52
N ASP A 83 13.79 -4.51 -9.15
CA ASP A 83 12.80 -5.19 -9.99
C ASP A 83 11.59 -4.30 -10.26
N GLN A 84 11.16 -4.25 -11.52
CA GLN A 84 9.94 -3.55 -11.91
C GLN A 84 8.72 -4.39 -11.59
N VAL A 85 7.78 -3.81 -10.83
CA VAL A 85 6.62 -4.51 -10.31
C VAL A 85 5.34 -3.69 -10.46
N ILE A 86 4.22 -4.40 -10.56
CA ILE A 86 2.86 -3.84 -10.44
C ILE A 86 2.24 -4.33 -9.13
N ILE A 87 1.42 -3.50 -8.51
CA ILE A 87 0.61 -3.87 -7.35
C ILE A 87 -0.68 -4.51 -7.86
N ASN A 88 -1.00 -5.70 -7.37
CA ASN A 88 -2.27 -6.38 -7.64
C ASN A 88 -3.04 -6.57 -6.31
N PRO A 89 -4.03 -5.72 -6.01
CA PRO A 89 -4.80 -5.81 -4.77
C PRO A 89 -5.79 -6.98 -4.72
N GLY A 90 -5.94 -7.74 -5.82
CA GLY A 90 -6.85 -8.89 -5.93
C GLY A 90 -6.23 -10.26 -5.60
N LEU A 91 -4.96 -10.30 -5.19
CA LEU A 91 -4.31 -11.56 -4.80
C LEU A 91 -4.84 -12.06 -3.44
N ASN A 92 -4.85 -13.38 -3.25
CA ASN A 92 -5.32 -14.06 -2.03
C ASN A 92 -6.76 -13.74 -1.59
N TRP A 93 -7.65 -13.43 -2.55
CA TRP A 93 -9.09 -13.40 -2.31
C TRP A 93 -9.63 -14.82 -2.09
N GLY A 94 -9.82 -15.23 -0.83
CA GLY A 94 -10.37 -16.53 -0.45
C GLY A 94 -9.41 -17.39 0.39
N LYS A 95 -9.78 -18.65 0.67
CA LYS A 95 -9.06 -19.55 1.58
C LYS A 95 -7.86 -20.30 0.95
N ASP A 96 -7.51 -20.02 -0.30
CA ASP A 96 -6.51 -20.79 -1.03
C ASP A 96 -5.11 -20.16 -0.93
N ASN A 97 -4.26 -20.78 -0.11
CA ASN A 97 -2.91 -20.33 0.21
C ASN A 97 -1.87 -20.67 -0.88
N ASN A 98 -2.25 -21.32 -1.99
CA ASN A 98 -1.32 -21.74 -3.03
C ASN A 98 -0.93 -20.65 -4.06
N LYS A 99 -1.51 -19.45 -3.96
CA LYS A 99 -1.11 -18.32 -4.78
C LYS A 99 0.04 -17.58 -4.09
N LYS A 100 1.25 -17.76 -4.64
CA LYS A 100 2.47 -17.16 -4.10
C LYS A 100 2.32 -15.63 -4.05
N MET A 101 2.46 -15.14 -2.82
CA MET A 101 2.15 -13.79 -2.36
C MET A 101 3.38 -12.88 -2.51
N LEU A 102 3.19 -11.64 -3.00
CA LEU A 102 3.90 -10.51 -2.42
C LEU A 102 2.92 -9.82 -1.48
N ILE A 103 3.36 -9.67 -0.25
CA ILE A 103 2.58 -9.10 0.83
C ILE A 103 2.44 -7.58 0.65
N PHE A 104 1.23 -7.06 0.88
CA PHE A 104 0.95 -6.18 2.02
C PHE A 104 -0.39 -6.61 2.65
N LEU A 105 -0.37 -6.86 3.97
CA LEU A 105 -1.41 -7.53 4.77
C LEU A 105 -2.61 -6.64 5.10
N PHE A 106 -3.83 -7.13 4.80
CA PHE A 106 -5.05 -6.59 5.40
C PHE A 106 -5.20 -7.16 6.83
N TRP A 107 -4.92 -6.30 7.82
CA TRP A 107 -5.47 -6.17 9.18
C TRP A 107 -4.33 -5.69 10.10
N GLU A 108 -4.40 -4.41 10.49
CA GLU A 108 -3.47 -3.62 11.31
C GLU A 108 -2.17 -3.03 10.69
N CYS A 109 -1.66 -3.49 9.55
CA CYS A 109 -0.49 -2.83 8.94
C CYS A 109 -0.56 -2.86 7.41
N LEU A 110 -0.94 -1.74 6.78
CA LEU A 110 -0.73 -1.55 5.35
C LEU A 110 -0.05 -0.20 5.09
N LYS A 111 1.28 -0.16 5.16
CA LYS A 111 2.06 0.95 4.60
C LYS A 111 2.23 0.70 3.10
N MET A 112 1.18 0.94 2.32
CA MET A 112 1.34 1.12 0.89
C MET A 112 1.90 2.52 0.65
N VAL A 113 3.16 2.57 0.20
CA VAL A 113 3.93 3.80 0.06
C VAL A 113 3.68 4.42 -1.30
N LEU A 114 2.92 5.52 -1.34
CA LEU A 114 3.11 6.48 -2.42
C LEU A 114 4.51 7.08 -2.26
N MET A 115 5.41 6.85 -3.22
CA MET A 115 6.56 7.70 -3.46
C MET A 115 6.33 8.39 -4.79
N LEU A 116 5.73 9.58 -4.79
CA LEU A 116 5.75 10.42 -5.98
C LEU A 116 7.06 11.22 -5.96
N ASN A 117 8.05 10.77 -6.72
CA ASN A 117 9.18 11.62 -7.11
C ASN A 117 8.92 12.12 -8.53
N THR A 118 8.55 13.39 -8.64
CA THR A 118 8.99 14.24 -9.76
C THR A 118 10.49 14.50 -9.62
#